data_AF-Q8NL56-F1
#
_entry.id   AF-Q8NL56-F1
#
_cell.length_a   1.000
_cell.length_b   1.000
_cell.length_c   1.000
_cell.angle_alpha   90.00
_cell.angle_beta   90.00
_cell.angle_gamma   90.00
#
_symmetry.space_group_name_H-M   'P 1'
#
loop_
_entity.id
_entity.type
_entity.pdbx_description
1 polymer ?
#
loop_
_entity_poly.entity_id
_entity_poly.type
_entity_poly.pdbx_seq_one_letter_code
_entity_poly.pdbx_strand_id
1 'polypeptide(L)'
;MLQASLFPIVQEHIDFLHPQARKSVFWELAPEVAAKADPVFEKEAWLSTTLLEYESCGFNIGYRNGTPALASVIFCERDAAPGAKALPTAPVSSDAAIISSLFIDEVFRGTGMESALLDASLMELIRRDYPAVEAFGYRSENTEADAIAARRLEIGLIDVEALESAGFEVVADHPVLPRLRMELPPATVLLTAKDAQRLLQEMGAI
;
A
#
# COMPACT_ATOMS: atom_id res chain seq x y z
N MET A 1 3.03 12.09 27.23
CA MET A 1 3.01 12.65 25.87
C MET A 1 2.28 11.66 24.98
N LEU A 2 1.42 12.15 24.10
CA LEU A 2 0.75 11.31 23.11
C LEU A 2 1.79 10.97 22.03
N GLN A 3 2.15 9.71 21.87
CA GLN A 3 3.14 9.27 20.89
C GLN A 3 2.41 8.63 19.71
N ALA A 4 2.76 9.05 18.49
CA ALA A 4 2.26 8.38 17.29
C ALA A 4 2.85 6.97 17.19
N SER A 5 2.06 6.04 16.70
CA SER A 5 2.43 4.63 16.57
C SER A 5 1.97 4.09 15.22
N LEU A 6 2.71 3.11 14.70
CA LEU A 6 2.32 2.34 13.52
C LEU A 6 1.41 1.18 13.96
N PHE A 7 0.29 0.98 13.27
CA PHE A 7 -0.66 -0.09 13.58
C PHE A 7 -1.44 -0.55 12.34
N PRO A 8 -1.87 -1.83 12.27
CA PRO A 8 -2.57 -2.36 11.10
C PRO A 8 -3.97 -1.74 10.91
N ILE A 9 -4.44 -1.71 9.67
CA ILE A 9 -5.85 -1.49 9.33
C ILE A 9 -6.59 -2.80 9.60
N VAL A 10 -7.54 -2.77 10.55
CA VAL A 10 -8.33 -3.93 10.99
C VAL A 10 -9.80 -3.55 11.08
N GLN A 11 -10.69 -4.54 11.08
CA GLN A 11 -12.13 -4.34 10.97
C GLN A 11 -12.69 -3.46 12.11
N GLU A 12 -12.20 -3.64 13.33
CA GLU A 12 -12.64 -2.91 14.52
C GLU A 12 -12.25 -1.42 14.50
N HIS A 13 -11.29 -1.04 13.65
CA HIS A 13 -10.70 0.30 13.63
C HIS A 13 -10.63 0.90 12.22
N ILE A 14 -11.56 0.54 11.33
CA ILE A 14 -11.72 1.19 10.02
C ILE A 14 -11.91 2.71 10.19
N ASP A 15 -12.54 3.14 11.29
CA ASP A 15 -12.72 4.56 11.60
C ASP A 15 -11.42 5.35 11.79
N PHE A 16 -10.30 4.67 12.03
CA PHE A 16 -8.99 5.31 12.23
C PHE A 16 -8.26 5.58 10.92
N LEU A 17 -8.79 5.20 9.75
CA LEU A 17 -8.15 5.52 8.48
C LEU A 17 -7.91 7.03 8.35
N HIS A 18 -6.84 7.37 7.63
CA HIS A 18 -6.62 8.73 7.18
C HIS A 18 -7.89 9.25 6.45
N PRO A 19 -8.35 10.49 6.73
CA PRO A 19 -9.63 10.98 6.24
C PRO A 19 -9.80 10.90 4.71
N GLN A 20 -8.72 11.13 3.96
CA GLN A 20 -8.74 11.00 2.49
C GLN A 20 -8.74 9.53 2.04
N ALA A 21 -8.05 8.64 2.75
CA ALA A 21 -8.04 7.22 2.43
C ALA A 21 -9.45 6.61 2.55
N ARG A 22 -10.23 7.11 3.52
CA ARG A 22 -11.63 6.71 3.74
C ARG A 22 -12.59 7.16 2.63
N LYS A 23 -12.25 8.21 1.88
CA LYS A 23 -13.09 8.79 0.82
C LYS A 23 -12.61 8.43 -0.59
N SER A 24 -11.39 7.92 -0.71
CA SER A 24 -10.84 7.51 -2.00
C SER A 24 -11.27 6.08 -2.33
N VAL A 25 -11.97 5.97 -3.46
CA VAL A 25 -12.42 4.70 -4.07
C VAL A 25 -11.84 4.51 -5.48
N PHE A 26 -10.83 5.29 -5.84
CA PHE A 26 -10.24 5.26 -7.18
C PHE A 26 -9.67 3.88 -7.50
N TRP A 27 -9.05 3.21 -6.52
CA TRP A 27 -8.44 1.90 -6.72
C TRP A 27 -9.47 0.78 -6.61
N GLU A 28 -10.39 0.92 -5.65
CA GLU A 28 -11.35 -0.10 -5.22
C GLU A 28 -12.48 -0.33 -6.23
N LEU A 29 -12.83 0.69 -7.02
CA LEU A 29 -13.92 0.63 -7.99
C LEU A 29 -13.41 0.74 -9.42
N ALA A 30 -14.11 0.03 -10.32
CA ALA A 30 -13.93 0.26 -11.75
C ALA A 30 -14.39 1.69 -12.12
N PRO A 31 -13.71 2.37 -13.08
CA PRO A 31 -14.00 3.76 -13.43
C PRO A 31 -15.47 4.04 -13.77
N GLU A 32 -16.17 3.07 -14.37
CA GLU A 32 -17.57 3.19 -14.79
C GLU A 32 -18.55 3.21 -13.60
N VAL A 33 -18.14 2.67 -12.45
CA VAL A 33 -18.95 2.55 -11.22
C VAL A 33 -18.72 3.76 -10.31
N ALA A 34 -17.48 4.24 -10.22
CA ALA A 34 -17.05 5.25 -9.25
C ALA A 34 -17.87 6.56 -9.29
N ALA A 35 -18.36 6.98 -10.47
CA ALA A 35 -19.08 8.25 -10.63
C ALA A 35 -20.50 8.27 -10.02
N LYS A 36 -21.06 7.10 -9.67
CA LYS A 36 -22.46 6.96 -9.24
C LYS A 36 -22.63 6.46 -7.80
N ALA A 37 -21.52 6.14 -7.14
CA ALA A 37 -21.52 5.48 -5.84
C ALA A 37 -21.18 6.47 -4.72
N ASP A 38 -21.57 6.13 -3.48
CA ASP A 38 -21.14 6.85 -2.28
C ASP A 38 -19.72 6.38 -1.92
N PRO A 39 -18.68 7.22 -2.07
CA PRO A 39 -17.30 6.78 -1.89
C PRO A 39 -17.01 6.24 -0.48
N VAL A 40 -17.63 6.80 0.56
CA VAL A 40 -17.35 6.36 1.94
C VAL A 40 -17.95 4.98 2.17
N PHE A 41 -19.19 4.78 1.72
CA PHE A 41 -19.88 3.50 1.82
C PHE A 41 -19.15 2.41 1.02
N GLU A 42 -18.78 2.69 -0.23
CA GLU A 42 -18.07 1.73 -1.09
C GLU A 42 -16.68 1.38 -0.54
N LYS A 43 -15.95 2.37 0.02
CA LYS A 43 -14.66 2.11 0.67
C LYS A 43 -14.83 1.19 1.87
N GLU A 44 -15.86 1.40 2.70
CA GLU A 44 -16.16 0.55 3.85
C GLU A 44 -16.57 -0.87 3.45
N ALA A 45 -17.38 -1.00 2.40
CA ALA A 45 -17.76 -2.29 1.83
C ALA A 45 -16.54 -3.06 1.29
N TRP A 46 -15.65 -2.37 0.57
CA TRP A 46 -14.39 -2.93 0.08
C TRP A 46 -13.48 -3.36 1.23
N LEU A 47 -13.25 -2.50 2.22
CA LEU A 47 -12.42 -2.81 3.39
C LEU A 47 -12.99 -4.02 4.14
N SER A 48 -14.30 -4.05 4.38
CA SER A 48 -14.96 -5.15 5.07
C SER A 48 -14.78 -6.47 4.33
N THR A 49 -14.88 -6.46 3.00
CA THR A 49 -14.69 -7.66 2.17
C THR A 49 -13.24 -8.14 2.23
N THR A 50 -12.28 -7.27 2.00
CA THR A 50 -10.84 -7.60 2.03
C THR A 50 -10.40 -8.10 3.42
N LEU A 51 -10.94 -7.52 4.50
CA LEU A 51 -10.59 -7.88 5.87
C LEU A 51 -11.26 -9.18 6.36
N LEU A 52 -12.20 -9.75 5.61
CA LEU A 52 -12.69 -11.12 5.87
C LEU A 52 -11.68 -12.18 5.41
N GLU A 53 -10.90 -11.87 4.38
CA GLU A 53 -9.90 -12.77 3.80
C GLU A 53 -8.52 -12.60 4.46
N TYR A 54 -8.19 -11.37 4.85
CA TYR A 54 -6.90 -11.05 5.45
C TYR A 54 -7.04 -10.31 6.78
N GLU A 55 -6.13 -10.57 7.71
CA GLU A 55 -6.08 -9.89 9.01
C GLU A 55 -5.84 -8.36 8.89
N SER A 56 -5.31 -7.91 7.75
CA SER A 56 -5.05 -6.50 7.46
C SER A 56 -5.03 -6.24 5.95
N CYS A 57 -5.28 -5.01 5.53
CA CYS A 57 -5.09 -4.55 4.15
C CYS A 57 -4.22 -3.28 4.08
N GLY A 58 -3.43 -3.01 5.14
CA GLY A 58 -2.63 -1.80 5.22
C GLY A 58 -2.19 -1.43 6.63
N PHE A 59 -1.55 -0.27 6.74
CA PHE A 59 -1.06 0.25 8.01
C PHE A 59 -1.40 1.72 8.16
N ASN A 60 -1.56 2.14 9.41
CA ASN A 60 -1.78 3.51 9.83
C ASN A 60 -0.61 3.99 10.68
N ILE A 61 -0.36 5.31 10.66
CA ILE A 61 0.41 6.01 11.70
C ILE A 61 -0.49 7.02 12.39
N GLY A 62 -0.61 6.94 13.71
CA GLY A 62 -1.46 7.83 14.49
C GLY A 62 -1.43 7.58 16.00
N TYR A 63 -2.25 8.31 16.74
CA TYR A 63 -2.19 8.36 18.21
C TYR A 63 -3.07 7.33 18.96
N ARG A 64 -3.84 6.51 18.24
CA ARG A 64 -4.72 5.44 18.80
C ARG A 64 -5.63 5.91 19.96
N ASN A 65 -6.11 7.14 19.90
CA ASN A 65 -6.94 7.78 20.92
C ASN A 65 -8.34 8.16 20.38
N GLY A 66 -8.80 7.47 19.34
CA GLY A 66 -10.09 7.76 18.70
C GLY A 66 -10.03 8.83 17.61
N THR A 67 -8.86 9.43 17.34
CA THR A 67 -8.71 10.35 16.19
C THR A 67 -8.32 9.58 14.92
N PRO A 68 -8.67 10.11 13.72
CA PRO A 68 -8.14 9.60 12.47
C PRO A 68 -6.60 9.54 12.47
N ALA A 69 -6.06 8.60 11.69
CA ALA A 69 -4.63 8.48 11.47
C ALA A 69 -4.09 9.67 10.67
N LEU A 70 -2.82 10.00 10.95
CA LEU A 70 -2.06 11.01 10.23
C LEU A 70 -1.62 10.50 8.84
N ALA A 71 -1.51 9.18 8.73
CA ALA A 71 -1.15 8.52 7.49
C ALA A 71 -1.74 7.11 7.41
N SER A 72 -2.04 6.67 6.18
CA SER A 72 -2.48 5.32 5.86
C SER A 72 -1.83 4.85 4.55
N VAL A 73 -1.33 3.62 4.54
CA VAL A 73 -0.97 2.87 3.33
C VAL A 73 -1.95 1.73 3.16
N ILE A 74 -2.38 1.47 1.93
CA ILE A 74 -3.29 0.38 1.59
C ILE A 74 -2.63 -0.50 0.53
N PHE A 75 -2.72 -1.81 0.73
CA PHE A 75 -2.30 -2.82 -0.24
C PHE A 75 -3.38 -3.90 -0.37
N CYS A 76 -3.41 -4.56 -1.51
CA CYS A 76 -4.38 -5.62 -1.79
C CYS A 76 -3.89 -6.55 -2.91
N GLU A 77 -4.67 -7.60 -3.18
CA GLU A 77 -4.54 -8.34 -4.42
C GLU A 77 -4.86 -7.44 -5.63
N ARG A 78 -4.23 -7.75 -6.76
CA ARG A 78 -4.49 -7.09 -8.04
C ARG A 78 -5.99 -6.95 -8.35
N ASP A 79 -6.75 -8.03 -8.20
CA ASP A 79 -8.15 -8.07 -8.63
C ASP A 79 -9.07 -7.27 -7.71
N ALA A 80 -8.61 -7.00 -6.48
CA ALA A 80 -9.26 -6.08 -5.54
C ALA A 80 -8.97 -4.60 -5.85
N ALA A 81 -8.18 -4.28 -6.88
CA ALA A 81 -7.90 -2.92 -7.33
C ALA A 81 -8.32 -2.69 -8.80
N PRO A 82 -9.61 -2.85 -9.16
CA PRO A 82 -10.07 -2.73 -10.56
C PRO A 82 -9.79 -1.36 -11.17
N GLY A 83 -9.70 -0.30 -10.36
CA GLY A 83 -9.36 1.05 -10.81
C GLY A 83 -7.95 1.19 -11.39
N ALA A 84 -7.03 0.28 -11.04
CA ALA A 84 -5.69 0.22 -11.60
C ALA A 84 -5.69 0.10 -13.15
N LYS A 85 -6.78 -0.38 -13.75
CA LYS A 85 -6.94 -0.48 -15.21
C LYS A 85 -6.98 0.88 -15.92
N ALA A 86 -7.23 1.98 -15.18
CA ALA A 86 -7.20 3.33 -15.73
C ALA A 86 -5.78 3.89 -15.93
N LEU A 87 -4.75 3.24 -15.36
CA LEU A 87 -3.38 3.73 -15.38
C LEU A 87 -2.70 3.37 -16.71
N PRO A 88 -1.83 4.26 -17.24
CA PRO A 88 -1.22 4.07 -18.57
C PRO A 88 -0.28 2.87 -18.65
N THR A 89 0.23 2.40 -17.52
CA THR A 89 1.23 1.33 -17.42
C THR A 89 0.66 0.01 -16.91
N ALA A 90 -0.68 -0.11 -16.82
CA ALA A 90 -1.37 -1.37 -16.50
C ALA A 90 -1.29 -2.39 -17.68
N PRO A 91 -1.43 -3.73 -17.50
CA PRO A 91 -1.49 -4.59 -16.33
C PRO A 91 -0.80 -4.20 -15.04
N VAL A 92 -1.26 -4.58 -13.86
CA VAL A 92 -0.29 -5.07 -12.84
C VAL A 92 0.27 -6.43 -13.33
N SER A 93 1.24 -7.07 -12.68
CA SER A 93 1.63 -8.46 -12.99
C SER A 93 0.79 -9.50 -12.24
N SER A 94 0.60 -10.71 -12.77
CA SER A 94 -0.39 -11.68 -12.25
C SER A 94 -0.01 -12.31 -10.92
N ASP A 95 1.27 -12.24 -10.60
CA ASP A 95 1.91 -12.73 -9.40
C ASP A 95 2.12 -11.65 -8.33
N ALA A 96 1.77 -10.39 -8.64
CA ALA A 96 2.06 -9.26 -7.76
C ALA A 96 0.84 -8.85 -6.92
N ALA A 97 1.07 -8.58 -5.64
CA ALA A 97 0.21 -7.69 -4.87
C ALA A 97 0.38 -6.24 -5.36
N ILE A 98 -0.55 -5.36 -5.00
CA ILE A 98 -0.46 -3.93 -5.26
C ILE A 98 -0.41 -3.14 -3.95
N ILE A 99 0.55 -2.23 -3.80
CA ILE A 99 0.41 -1.11 -2.86
C ILE A 99 -0.36 -0.03 -3.63
N SER A 100 -1.65 0.09 -3.34
CA SER A 100 -2.57 0.90 -4.14
C SER A 100 -2.45 2.37 -3.81
N SER A 101 -2.31 2.72 -2.53
CA SER A 101 -2.31 4.12 -2.12
C SER A 101 -1.53 4.40 -0.85
N LEU A 102 -0.95 5.60 -0.79
CA LEU A 102 -0.31 6.18 0.39
C LEU A 102 -0.87 7.58 0.63
N PHE A 103 -1.48 7.76 1.81
CA PHE A 103 -1.98 9.04 2.27
C PHE A 103 -1.19 9.47 3.49
N ILE A 104 -0.68 10.70 3.47
CA ILE A 104 0.04 11.33 4.58
C ILE A 104 -0.42 12.78 4.63
N ASP A 105 -0.82 13.23 5.83
CA ASP A 105 -1.06 14.63 6.15
C ASP A 105 0.13 15.48 5.69
N GLU A 106 -0.13 16.55 4.94
CA GLU A 106 0.91 17.30 4.21
C GLU A 106 2.06 17.78 5.11
N VAL A 107 1.74 18.16 6.36
CA VAL A 107 2.73 18.63 7.36
C VAL A 107 3.71 17.54 7.83
N PHE A 108 3.43 16.26 7.55
CA PHE A 108 4.27 15.12 7.92
C PHE A 108 4.95 14.45 6.72
N ARG A 109 4.73 14.94 5.49
CA ARG A 109 5.43 14.41 4.31
C ARG A 109 6.94 14.62 4.40
N GLY A 110 7.70 13.65 3.92
CA GLY A 110 9.17 13.67 3.95
C GLY A 110 9.78 13.55 5.34
N THR A 111 8.99 13.19 6.36
CA THR A 111 9.49 12.97 7.74
C THR A 111 9.89 11.51 8.00
N GLY A 112 9.71 10.63 7.01
CA GLY A 112 10.00 9.19 7.10
C GLY A 112 8.77 8.31 7.36
N MET A 113 7.56 8.89 7.40
CA MET A 113 6.32 8.10 7.50
C MET A 113 6.11 7.22 6.27
N GLU A 114 6.50 7.70 5.09
CA GLU A 114 6.49 6.96 3.83
C GLU A 114 7.27 5.64 3.98
N SER A 115 8.54 5.74 4.41
CA SER A 115 9.41 4.58 4.60
C SER A 115 8.82 3.61 5.61
N ALA A 116 8.39 4.09 6.78
CA ALA A 116 7.85 3.22 7.83
C ALA A 116 6.60 2.45 7.38
N LEU A 117 5.72 3.11 6.60
CA LEU A 117 4.50 2.49 6.06
C LEU A 117 4.80 1.51 4.92
N LEU A 118 5.72 1.86 4.02
CA LEU A 118 6.16 0.97 2.95
C LEU A 118 6.85 -0.28 3.53
N ASP A 119 7.79 -0.10 4.46
CA ASP A 119 8.48 -1.21 5.13
C ASP A 119 7.51 -2.16 5.84
N ALA A 120 6.55 -1.63 6.59
CA ALA A 120 5.52 -2.44 7.24
C ALA A 120 4.67 -3.22 6.22
N SER A 121 4.31 -2.58 5.10
CA SER A 121 3.55 -3.23 4.02
C SER A 121 4.35 -4.34 3.36
N LEU A 122 5.63 -4.09 3.05
CA LEU A 122 6.54 -5.08 2.45
C LEU A 122 6.70 -6.30 3.36
N MET A 123 6.93 -6.09 4.65
CA MET A 123 7.07 -7.19 5.62
C MET A 123 5.80 -8.05 5.71
N GLU A 124 4.63 -7.42 5.68
CA GLU A 124 3.36 -8.13 5.69
C GLU A 124 3.10 -8.90 4.38
N LEU A 125 3.47 -8.34 3.23
CA LEU A 125 3.35 -9.02 1.94
C LEU A 125 4.34 -10.17 1.80
N ILE A 126 5.56 -10.05 2.34
CA ILE A 126 6.52 -11.16 2.43
C ILE A 126 5.94 -12.27 3.32
N ARG A 127 5.34 -11.93 4.47
CA ARG A 127 4.71 -12.91 5.36
C ARG A 127 3.57 -13.67 4.68
N ARG A 128 2.87 -13.02 3.75
CA ARG A 128 1.81 -13.63 2.91
C ARG A 128 2.36 -14.41 1.71
N ASP A 129 3.68 -14.50 1.57
CA ASP A 129 4.36 -15.24 0.51
C ASP A 129 4.02 -14.75 -0.90
N TYR A 130 3.75 -13.44 -1.06
CA TYR A 130 3.67 -12.83 -2.38
C TYR A 130 5.05 -12.86 -3.06
N PRO A 131 5.15 -13.30 -4.33
CA PRO A 131 6.40 -13.24 -5.08
C PRO A 131 6.90 -11.83 -5.32
N ALA A 132 5.98 -10.88 -5.49
CA ALA A 132 6.30 -9.50 -5.79
C ALA A 132 5.20 -8.55 -5.36
N VAL A 133 5.55 -7.27 -5.36
CA VAL A 133 4.64 -6.17 -5.14
C VAL A 133 4.86 -5.11 -6.20
N GLU A 134 3.78 -4.50 -6.68
CA GLU A 134 3.80 -3.41 -7.64
C GLU A 134 3.10 -2.17 -7.10
N ALA A 135 3.49 -1.01 -7.61
CA ALA A 135 2.86 0.27 -7.32
C ALA A 135 2.93 1.18 -8.55
N PHE A 136 1.94 2.06 -8.69
CA PHE A 136 1.99 3.14 -9.68
C PHE A 136 2.57 4.37 -9.03
N GLY A 137 3.74 4.79 -9.49
CA GLY A 137 4.45 5.96 -8.98
C GLY A 137 3.95 7.25 -9.62
N TYR A 138 4.29 8.38 -9.01
CA TYR A 138 4.09 9.72 -9.55
C TYR A 138 5.43 10.46 -9.66
N ARG A 139 5.74 10.99 -10.84
CA ARG A 139 6.92 11.86 -11.06
C ARG A 139 6.51 13.32 -10.93
N SER A 140 6.90 13.95 -9.83
CA SER A 140 6.48 15.33 -9.51
C SER A 140 7.07 16.41 -10.43
N GLU A 141 8.20 16.12 -11.08
CA GLU A 141 8.90 17.06 -11.96
C GLU A 141 8.22 17.26 -13.32
N ASN A 142 7.29 16.38 -13.70
CA ASN A 142 6.62 16.46 -14.98
C ASN A 142 5.37 17.35 -14.89
N THR A 143 5.35 18.42 -15.67
CA THR A 143 4.27 19.42 -15.70
C THR A 143 3.21 19.13 -16.75
N GLU A 144 3.26 17.97 -17.42
CA GLU A 144 2.22 17.53 -18.34
C GLU A 144 0.86 17.44 -17.63
N ALA A 145 -0.18 17.93 -18.31
CA ALA A 145 -1.54 17.91 -17.80
C ALA A 145 -2.12 16.49 -17.87
N ASP A 146 -1.79 15.66 -16.89
CA ASP A 146 -2.38 14.34 -16.69
C ASP A 146 -3.53 14.41 -15.68
N ALA A 147 -4.72 13.96 -16.08
CA ALA A 147 -5.95 14.06 -15.29
C ALA A 147 -5.93 13.18 -14.03
N ILE A 148 -5.18 12.08 -14.04
CA ILE A 148 -5.00 11.19 -12.88
C ILE A 148 -3.97 11.82 -11.93
N ALA A 149 -2.85 12.31 -12.46
CA ALA A 149 -1.82 12.99 -11.69
C ALA A 149 -2.33 14.27 -10.99
N ALA A 150 -3.26 14.99 -11.62
CA ALA A 150 -3.94 16.13 -11.01
C ALA A 150 -4.65 15.76 -9.70
N ARG A 151 -5.07 14.49 -9.57
CA ARG A 151 -5.79 13.95 -8.41
C ARG A 151 -4.87 13.16 -7.46
N ARG A 152 -3.54 13.27 -7.59
CA ARG A 152 -2.56 12.49 -6.82
C ARG A 152 -2.82 12.43 -5.31
N LEU A 153 -3.20 13.54 -4.68
CA LEU A 153 -3.49 13.60 -3.24
C LEU A 153 -4.84 12.95 -2.92
N GLU A 154 -5.81 13.06 -3.82
CA GLU A 154 -7.15 12.50 -3.64
C GLU A 154 -7.12 10.98 -3.72
N ILE A 155 -6.31 10.43 -4.64
CA ILE A 155 -6.23 8.99 -4.92
C ILE A 155 -5.06 8.31 -4.22
N GLY A 156 -4.16 9.08 -3.58
CA GLY A 156 -3.03 8.57 -2.81
C GLY A 156 -1.91 8.01 -3.68
N LEU A 157 -1.59 8.66 -4.81
CA LEU A 157 -0.41 8.29 -5.58
C LEU A 157 0.86 8.43 -4.74
N ILE A 158 1.79 7.52 -4.98
CA ILE A 158 3.05 7.41 -4.24
C ILE A 158 4.15 8.04 -5.09
N ASP A 159 4.96 8.90 -4.49
CA ASP A 159 6.09 9.52 -5.20
C ASP A 159 7.09 8.44 -5.60
N VAL A 160 7.63 8.52 -6.82
CA VAL A 160 8.60 7.54 -7.34
C VAL A 160 9.81 7.46 -6.43
N GLU A 161 10.27 8.59 -5.91
CA GLU A 161 11.43 8.69 -5.03
C GLU A 161 11.23 7.89 -3.74
N ALA A 162 9.99 7.85 -3.20
CA ALA A 162 9.67 7.05 -2.01
C ALA A 162 9.67 5.55 -2.30
N LEU A 163 9.15 5.15 -3.48
CA LEU A 163 9.16 3.75 -3.93
C LEU A 163 10.59 3.26 -4.22
N GLU A 164 11.39 4.04 -4.94
CA GLU A 164 12.79 3.71 -5.24
C GLU A 164 13.62 3.62 -3.95
N SER A 165 13.38 4.51 -2.99
CA SER A 165 14.03 4.46 -1.67
C SER A 165 13.68 3.19 -0.89
N ALA A 166 12.50 2.62 -1.12
CA ALA A 166 12.07 1.34 -0.54
C ALA A 166 12.57 0.11 -1.33
N GLY A 167 13.25 0.31 -2.46
CA GLY A 167 13.83 -0.76 -3.27
C GLY A 167 12.97 -1.21 -4.46
N PHE A 168 11.94 -0.45 -4.84
CA PHE A 168 11.20 -0.71 -6.06
C PHE A 168 11.99 -0.25 -7.29
N GLU A 169 11.84 -0.98 -8.40
CA GLU A 169 12.43 -0.66 -9.70
C GLU A 169 11.35 -0.39 -10.74
N VAL A 170 11.60 0.52 -11.67
CA VAL A 170 10.68 0.80 -12.78
C VAL A 170 10.64 -0.38 -13.74
N VAL A 171 9.47 -1.00 -13.90
CA VAL A 171 9.24 -2.14 -14.81
C VAL A 171 8.42 -1.77 -16.04
N ALA A 172 7.64 -0.69 -15.97
CA ALA A 172 7.01 -0.07 -17.13
C ALA A 172 7.09 1.45 -16.99
N ASP A 173 7.89 2.07 -17.86
CA ASP A 173 8.15 3.50 -17.78
C ASP A 173 6.99 4.33 -18.37
N HIS A 174 6.76 5.48 -17.75
CA HIS A 174 5.84 6.52 -18.23
C HIS A 174 6.33 7.87 -17.70
N PRO A 175 6.22 8.96 -18.48
CA PRO A 175 6.75 10.27 -18.06
C PRO A 175 6.15 10.82 -16.77
N VAL A 176 4.91 10.42 -16.41
CA VAL A 176 4.20 10.92 -15.22
C VAL A 176 3.85 9.82 -14.21
N LEU A 177 3.53 8.62 -14.70
CA LEU A 177 2.86 7.55 -13.95
C LEU A 177 3.49 6.17 -14.23
N PRO A 178 4.81 6.00 -13.97
CA PRO A 178 5.47 4.72 -14.19
C PRO A 178 4.92 3.65 -13.26
N ARG A 179 5.00 2.38 -13.67
CA ARG A 179 4.75 1.24 -12.78
C ARG A 179 6.07 0.69 -12.29
N LEU A 180 6.16 0.54 -10.98
CA LEU A 180 7.33 0.01 -10.28
C LEU A 180 7.00 -1.33 -9.64
N ARG A 181 8.02 -2.17 -9.48
CA ARG A 181 7.94 -3.51 -8.91
C ARG A 181 9.10 -3.76 -7.95
N MET A 182 8.83 -4.50 -6.90
CA MET A 182 9.84 -5.09 -6.03
C MET A 182 9.61 -6.61 -5.98
N GLU A 183 10.65 -7.38 -6.29
CA GLU A 183 10.65 -8.82 -6.04
C GLU A 183 10.81 -9.07 -4.53
N LEU A 184 9.96 -9.92 -3.98
CA LEU A 184 9.96 -10.22 -2.55
C LEU A 184 10.70 -11.54 -2.30
N PRO A 185 11.50 -11.64 -1.23
CA PRO A 185 12.05 -12.92 -0.81
C PRO A 185 10.92 -13.85 -0.36
N PRO A 186 11.05 -15.19 -0.52
CA PRO A 186 10.09 -16.13 0.03
C PRO A 186 9.91 -15.95 1.54
N ALA A 187 8.71 -16.18 2.05
CA ALA A 187 8.42 -16.05 3.49
C ALA A 187 9.37 -16.90 4.35
N THR A 188 9.82 -18.04 3.80
CA THR A 188 10.75 -18.96 4.46
C THR A 188 12.14 -18.36 4.69
N VAL A 189 12.54 -17.32 3.95
CA VAL A 189 13.84 -16.64 4.13
C VAL A 189 13.84 -15.73 5.37
N LEU A 190 12.66 -15.36 5.90
CA LEU A 190 12.52 -14.74 7.22
C LEU A 190 12.70 -15.79 8.34
N LEU A 191 13.80 -16.55 8.28
CA LEU A 191 14.19 -17.45 9.36
C LEU A 191 14.47 -16.60 10.59
N THR A 192 13.65 -16.78 11.63
CA THR A 192 14.02 -16.25 12.94
C THR A 192 15.31 -16.91 13.40
N ALA A 193 16.07 -16.26 14.29
CA ALA A 193 17.25 -16.89 14.90
C ALA A 193 16.91 -18.28 15.48
N LYS A 194 15.68 -18.47 15.96
CA LYS A 194 15.17 -19.73 16.48
C LYS A 194 14.93 -20.79 15.39
N ASP A 195 14.44 -20.40 14.22
CA ASP A 195 14.23 -21.31 13.09
C ASP A 195 15.56 -21.71 12.44
N ALA A 196 16.50 -20.78 12.31
CA ALA A 196 17.86 -21.08 11.87
C ALA A 196 18.55 -22.07 12.83
N GLN A 197 18.37 -21.87 14.15
CA GLN A 197 18.95 -22.75 15.16
C GLN A 197 18.33 -24.15 15.16
N ARG A 198 17.02 -24.26 14.89
CA ARG A 198 16.35 -25.55 14.71
C ARG A 198 16.88 -26.30 13.47
N LEU A 199 17.07 -25.62 12.35
CA LEU A 199 17.67 -26.21 11.15
C LEU A 199 19.12 -26.68 11.39
N LEU A 200 19.92 -25.90 12.13
CA LEU A 200 21.28 -26.30 12.50
C LEU A 200 21.30 -27.54 13.42
N GLN A 201 20.34 -27.66 14.34
CA GLN A 201 20.17 -28.86 15.18
C GLN A 201 19.75 -30.08 14.34
N GLU A 202 18.83 -29.91 13.38
CA GLU A 202 18.39 -30.98 12.48
C GLU A 202 19.52 -31.44 11.53
N MET A 203 20.46 -30.56 11.19
CA MET A 203 21.65 -30.85 10.39
C MET A 203 22.84 -31.40 11.22
N GLY A 204 22.70 -31.53 12.54
CA GLY A 204 23.77 -32.04 13.43
C GLY A 204 24.99 -31.11 13.55
N ALA A 205 24.82 -29.81 13.28
CA ALA A 205 25.91 -28.83 13.25
C ALA A 205 26.23 -28.21 14.62
N ILE A 206 25.42 -28.49 15.65
CA ILE A 206 25.63 -28.10 17.06
C ILE A 206 25.04 -29.18 17.97
#